data_AF-A0A3M1EP11-F1
#
_entry.id   AF-A0A3M1EP11-F1
#
_cell.length_a   1.000
_cell.length_b   1.000
_cell.length_c   1.000
_cell.angle_alpha   90.00
_cell.angle_beta   90.00
_cell.angle_gamma   90.00
#
_symmetry.space_group_name_H-M   'P 1'
#
loop_
_entity.id
_entity.type
_entity.pdbx_description
1 polymer ?
#
loop_
_entity_poly.entity_id
_entity_poly.type
_entity_poly.pdbx_seq_one_letter_code
_entity_poly.pdbx_strand_id
1 'polypeptide(L)'
;MFGLGVVRGMSITLRRLVDTYLRGYDTYPRTREAGGRADVDRKYPVEPGGLFTVQYPEEKVPVPERFRNIPMLIYEPEPDSERAQYGGNRCTACGICAKVCPPQCIWIVQQKDKNGRPVPVPEAFFIDASICMSCGFCAEYCPFDAIKMNQEFELSSYERHEAWLFDMDDLLVSTDYYAKTHPRAWAEEEEERRKKAEAKRKREEARRKREAAAKAKKAAEAAAAKEGGEEAEMDEARRRKMEARKKFLEAKRKREEAAQSAKDDDEGE
;
A
#
# COMPACT_ATOMS: atom_id res chain seq x y z
N MET A 1 54.91 6.04 -45.87
CA MET A 1 53.60 6.57 -45.41
C MET A 1 53.08 5.87 -44.14
N PHE A 2 53.88 5.80 -43.06
CA PHE A 2 53.44 5.26 -41.76
C PHE A 2 53.99 6.02 -40.52
N GLY A 3 54.96 6.94 -40.70
CA GLY A 3 55.74 7.50 -39.58
C GLY A 3 55.00 8.50 -38.67
N LEU A 4 54.24 9.45 -39.23
CA LEU A 4 53.59 10.50 -38.42
C LEU A 4 52.46 9.96 -37.53
N GLY A 5 51.74 8.94 -37.98
CA GLY A 5 50.68 8.30 -37.20
C GLY A 5 51.21 7.55 -35.98
N VAL A 6 52.33 6.83 -36.14
CA VAL A 6 52.98 6.09 -35.05
C VAL A 6 53.53 7.04 -34.00
N VAL A 7 54.21 8.11 -34.40
CA VAL A 7 54.74 9.11 -33.46
C VAL A 7 53.60 9.80 -32.71
N ARG A 8 52.50 10.14 -33.39
CA ARG A 8 51.31 10.71 -32.74
C ARG A 8 50.68 9.73 -31.75
N GLY A 9 50.55 8.45 -32.12
CA GLY A 9 50.05 7.40 -31.23
C GLY A 9 50.91 7.26 -29.98
N MET A 10 52.23 7.13 -30.14
CA MET A 10 53.16 7.03 -29.02
C MET A 10 53.15 8.28 -28.14
N SER A 11 53.02 9.47 -28.73
CA SER A 11 52.93 10.72 -27.95
C SER A 11 51.67 10.80 -27.08
N ILE A 12 50.54 10.28 -27.58
CA ILE A 12 49.28 10.20 -26.82
C ILE A 12 49.42 9.19 -25.69
N THR A 13 49.96 8.01 -25.98
CA THR A 13 50.21 6.97 -24.97
C THR A 13 51.15 7.46 -23.88
N LEU A 14 52.25 8.11 -24.25
CA LEU A 14 53.21 8.67 -23.30
C LEU A 14 52.58 9.77 -22.45
N ARG A 15 51.79 10.67 -23.05
CA ARG A 15 51.06 11.70 -22.32
C ARG A 15 50.09 11.10 -21.30
N ARG A 16 49.34 10.07 -21.69
CA ARG A 16 48.42 9.36 -20.78
C ARG A 16 49.16 8.62 -19.67
N LEU A 17 50.27 7.95 -19.98
CA LEU A 17 51.11 7.30 -18.98
C LEU A 17 51.63 8.31 -17.95
N VAL A 18 52.15 9.44 -18.42
CA VAL A 18 52.67 10.52 -17.57
C VAL A 18 51.55 11.15 -16.73
N ASP A 19 50.41 11.49 -17.33
CA ASP A 19 49.25 12.04 -16.61
C ASP A 19 48.75 11.07 -15.53
N THR A 20 48.74 9.77 -15.80
CA THR A 20 48.27 8.73 -14.86
C THR A 20 49.26 8.48 -13.72
N TYR A 21 50.55 8.31 -14.01
CA TYR A 21 51.56 7.95 -13.01
C TYR A 21 52.12 9.16 -12.23
N LEU A 22 52.32 10.31 -12.88
CA LEU A 22 52.88 11.48 -12.20
C LEU A 22 51.83 12.24 -11.38
N ARG A 23 50.58 12.34 -11.83
CA ARG A 23 49.50 12.92 -10.99
C ARG A 23 49.12 12.00 -9.84
N GLY A 24 49.23 10.68 -10.03
CA GLY A 24 49.03 9.69 -8.96
C GLY A 24 50.10 9.73 -7.88
N TYR A 25 51.33 10.17 -8.19
CA TYR A 25 52.45 10.21 -7.24
C TYR A 25 52.30 11.31 -6.16
N ASP A 26 51.75 12.48 -6.50
CA ASP A 26 51.54 13.57 -5.53
C ASP A 26 50.42 13.26 -4.52
N THR A 27 49.50 12.36 -4.89
CA THR A 27 48.49 11.77 -3.99
C THR A 27 49.02 10.57 -3.17
N TYR A 28 50.23 10.07 -3.44
CA TYR A 28 50.66 8.73 -2.98
C TYR A 28 51.13 8.57 -1.52
N PRO A 29 51.42 9.62 -0.70
CA PRO A 29 51.75 9.35 0.71
C PRO A 29 50.71 9.84 1.73
N ARG A 30 49.51 10.31 1.35
CA ARG A 30 48.51 10.79 2.33
C ARG A 30 47.21 10.01 2.45
N THR A 31 46.93 9.12 1.51
CA THR A 31 45.85 8.15 1.67
C THR A 31 46.40 6.78 1.27
N ARG A 32 46.42 5.85 2.23
CA ARG A 32 46.47 4.41 1.93
C ARG A 32 45.20 3.95 1.17
N GLU A 33 44.29 4.90 0.92
CA GLU A 33 43.07 4.90 0.13
C GLU A 33 43.35 5.66 -1.18
N ALA A 34 44.16 5.10 -2.07
CA ALA A 34 44.40 5.66 -3.40
C ALA A 34 43.30 5.26 -4.39
N GLY A 35 42.04 5.52 -4.00
CA GLY A 35 40.98 5.92 -4.90
C GLY A 35 40.90 7.44 -4.79
N GLY A 36 41.09 8.17 -5.89
CA GLY A 36 40.90 9.63 -5.87
C GLY A 36 39.54 9.94 -5.22
N ARG A 37 39.47 10.93 -4.32
CA ARG A 37 38.29 11.26 -3.48
C ARG A 37 37.02 10.73 -4.13
N ALA A 38 36.58 9.55 -3.70
CA ALA A 38 35.30 9.03 -4.11
C ALA A 38 34.28 9.95 -3.46
N ASP A 39 33.92 11.05 -4.15
CA ASP A 39 32.69 11.75 -3.85
C ASP A 39 31.60 10.71 -4.05
N VAL A 40 31.16 10.13 -2.93
CA VAL A 40 30.22 9.01 -2.86
C VAL A 40 28.86 9.37 -3.50
N ASP A 41 28.63 10.68 -3.69
CA ASP A 41 27.47 11.28 -4.36
C ASP A 41 27.63 11.39 -5.89
N ARG A 42 28.78 11.03 -6.47
CA ARG A 42 29.04 11.16 -7.91
C ARG A 42 28.78 9.85 -8.65
N LYS A 43 27.98 9.92 -9.72
CA LYS A 43 27.63 8.82 -10.64
C LYS A 43 28.84 8.07 -11.25
N TYR A 44 30.01 8.70 -11.25
CA TYR A 44 31.32 8.10 -11.51
C TYR A 44 32.28 8.68 -10.46
N PRO A 45 32.69 7.91 -9.44
CA PRO A 45 33.45 8.45 -8.30
C PRO A 45 34.89 8.85 -8.66
N VAL A 46 35.36 8.48 -9.85
CA VAL A 46 36.73 8.74 -10.32
C VAL A 46 36.80 10.07 -11.10
N GLU A 47 37.61 11.00 -10.60
CA GLU A 47 37.92 12.23 -11.33
C GLU A 47 38.60 11.92 -12.68
N PRO A 48 38.25 12.62 -13.77
CA PRO A 48 38.78 12.35 -15.12
C PRO A 48 40.27 12.70 -15.34
N GLY A 49 41.10 12.68 -14.29
CA GLY A 49 42.55 12.86 -14.35
C GLY A 49 43.28 11.93 -13.38
N GLY A 50 43.75 10.78 -13.85
CA GLY A 50 44.47 9.79 -13.04
C GLY A 50 44.13 8.35 -13.44
N LEU A 51 44.44 7.38 -12.56
CA LEU A 51 43.98 6.00 -12.68
C LEU A 51 42.43 5.97 -12.61
N PHE A 52 41.76 5.65 -13.72
CA PHE A 52 40.31 5.44 -13.79
C PHE A 52 39.94 4.00 -13.38
N THR A 53 40.43 3.54 -12.24
CA THR A 53 40.14 2.19 -11.75
C THR A 53 39.94 2.21 -10.26
N VAL A 54 39.10 1.29 -9.78
CA VAL A 54 38.84 1.06 -8.36
C VAL A 54 39.51 -0.26 -7.99
N GLN A 55 40.24 -0.29 -6.88
CA GLN A 55 40.94 -1.49 -6.41
C GLN A 55 39.99 -2.35 -5.57
N TYR A 56 39.24 -3.22 -6.24
CA TYR A 56 38.38 -4.21 -5.58
C TYR A 56 39.25 -5.38 -5.07
N PRO A 57 39.02 -5.91 -3.84
CA PRO A 57 37.87 -5.72 -2.94
C PRO A 57 38.01 -4.61 -1.89
N GLU A 58 39.18 -3.96 -1.77
CA GLU A 58 39.46 -2.98 -0.72
C GLU A 58 38.61 -1.70 -0.86
N GLU A 59 38.39 -1.27 -2.09
CA GLU A 59 37.52 -0.15 -2.44
C GLU A 59 36.36 -0.65 -3.30
N LYS A 60 35.14 -0.26 -2.94
CA LYS A 60 33.92 -0.64 -3.66
C LYS A 60 33.21 0.59 -4.19
N VAL A 61 32.73 0.51 -5.43
CA VAL A 61 31.91 1.56 -6.04
C VAL A 61 30.56 1.61 -5.31
N PRO A 62 30.05 2.78 -4.91
CA PRO A 62 28.72 2.89 -4.34
C PRO A 62 27.67 2.43 -5.36
N VAL A 63 26.85 1.47 -4.96
CA VAL A 63 25.80 0.91 -5.80
C VAL A 63 24.67 1.95 -5.93
N PRO A 64 24.14 2.22 -7.13
CA PRO A 64 23.03 3.14 -7.28
C PRO A 64 21.78 2.59 -6.58
N GLU A 65 20.95 3.47 -6.05
CA GLU A 65 19.77 3.08 -5.26
C GLU A 65 18.85 2.09 -5.98
N ARG A 66 18.59 2.28 -7.28
CA ARG A 66 17.71 1.40 -8.08
C ARG A 66 18.43 0.21 -8.73
N PHE A 67 19.55 -0.21 -8.16
CA PHE A 67 20.27 -1.39 -8.64
C PHE A 67 19.40 -2.65 -8.48
N ARG A 68 19.62 -3.61 -9.39
CA ARG A 68 18.80 -4.82 -9.49
C ARG A 68 19.71 -6.02 -9.52
N ASN A 69 19.73 -6.79 -8.43
CA ASN A 69 20.31 -8.12 -8.44
C ASN A 69 19.32 -9.16 -7.90
N ILE A 70 19.55 -9.74 -6.74
CA ILE A 70 18.64 -10.75 -6.17
C ILE A 70 17.45 -10.06 -5.50
N PRO A 71 16.21 -10.54 -5.69
CA PRO A 71 15.07 -10.01 -4.96
C PRO A 71 15.16 -10.30 -3.46
N MET A 72 14.68 -9.42 -2.61
CA MET A 72 14.55 -9.61 -1.16
C MET A 72 13.08 -9.49 -0.73
N LEU A 73 12.73 -10.17 0.35
CA LEU A 73 11.41 -10.12 0.99
C LEU A 73 11.46 -9.18 2.20
N ILE A 74 10.55 -8.22 2.25
CA ILE A 74 10.49 -7.25 3.35
C ILE A 74 9.69 -7.81 4.52
N TYR A 75 10.29 -7.72 5.70
CA TYR A 75 9.71 -8.05 6.99
C TYR A 75 9.62 -6.80 7.88
N GLU A 76 8.51 -6.68 8.60
CA GLU A 76 8.25 -5.65 9.60
C GLU A 76 8.47 -6.25 11.00
N PRO A 77 9.53 -5.83 11.73
CA PRO A 77 9.81 -6.32 13.08
C PRO A 77 8.89 -5.73 14.15
N GLU A 78 8.06 -4.75 13.82
CA GLU A 78 7.33 -3.94 14.78
C GLU A 78 6.06 -4.66 15.30
N PRO A 79 5.90 -4.85 16.63
CA PRO A 79 4.82 -5.65 17.20
C PRO A 79 3.42 -5.03 17.07
N ASP A 80 3.33 -3.72 16.84
CA ASP A 80 2.07 -2.98 16.65
C ASP A 80 1.65 -2.87 15.17
N SER A 81 2.44 -3.43 14.24
CA SER A 81 2.08 -3.44 12.82
C SER A 81 0.87 -4.36 12.56
N GLU A 82 0.00 -3.99 11.61
CA GLU A 82 -1.14 -4.84 11.17
C GLU A 82 -0.67 -6.22 10.67
N ARG A 83 0.63 -6.36 10.36
CA ARG A 83 1.29 -7.58 9.89
C ARG A 83 2.01 -8.37 10.98
N ALA A 84 2.15 -7.84 12.20
CA ALA A 84 2.71 -8.57 13.34
C ALA A 84 1.94 -9.88 13.62
N GLN A 85 0.62 -9.88 13.38
CA GLN A 85 -0.23 -11.07 13.49
C GLN A 85 0.23 -12.23 12.59
N TYR A 86 0.91 -11.93 11.49
CA TYR A 86 1.35 -12.90 10.49
C TYR A 86 2.86 -13.16 10.53
N GLY A 87 3.47 -12.90 11.69
CA GLY A 87 4.92 -13.01 11.86
C GLY A 87 5.64 -12.03 10.96
N GLY A 88 5.18 -10.76 10.90
CA GLY A 88 5.86 -9.60 10.30
C GLY A 88 6.14 -9.63 8.79
N ASN A 89 5.93 -10.75 8.11
CA ASN A 89 6.15 -10.87 6.67
C ASN A 89 5.11 -10.06 5.89
N ARG A 90 5.57 -9.21 4.95
CA ARG A 90 4.66 -8.47 4.05
C ARG A 90 4.02 -9.35 2.98
N CYS A 91 4.67 -10.46 2.62
CA CYS A 91 4.22 -11.36 1.56
C CYS A 91 2.92 -12.08 1.95
N THR A 92 1.93 -12.09 1.04
CA THR A 92 0.65 -12.78 1.27
C THR A 92 0.49 -14.07 0.47
N ALA A 93 1.57 -14.57 -0.15
CA ALA A 93 1.57 -15.72 -1.04
C ALA A 93 0.54 -15.65 -2.21
N CYS A 94 0.31 -14.45 -2.77
CA CYS A 94 -0.67 -14.26 -3.85
C CYS A 94 -0.27 -14.88 -5.21
N GLY A 95 1.01 -15.25 -5.40
CA GLY A 95 1.49 -15.91 -6.61
C GLY A 95 1.73 -14.99 -7.83
N ILE A 96 1.44 -13.69 -7.74
CA ILE A 96 1.59 -12.76 -8.88
C ILE A 96 3.04 -12.67 -9.34
N CYS A 97 3.99 -12.57 -8.41
CA CYS A 97 5.43 -12.50 -8.72
C CYS A 97 5.93 -13.75 -9.45
N ALA A 98 5.47 -14.94 -9.08
CA ALA A 98 5.81 -16.19 -9.78
C ALA A 98 5.21 -16.21 -11.20
N LYS A 99 3.98 -15.72 -11.37
CA LYS A 99 3.30 -15.69 -12.67
C LYS A 99 3.92 -14.69 -13.66
N VAL A 100 4.38 -13.54 -13.18
CA VAL A 100 5.00 -12.51 -14.03
C VAL A 100 6.48 -12.79 -14.33
N CYS A 101 7.11 -13.69 -13.57
CA CYS A 101 8.51 -14.04 -13.72
C CYS A 101 8.76 -14.66 -15.12
N PRO A 102 9.53 -14.01 -16.02
CA PRO A 102 9.74 -14.52 -17.37
C PRO A 102 10.40 -15.91 -17.40
N PRO A 103 11.44 -16.21 -16.60
CA PRO A 103 12.02 -17.55 -16.56
C PRO A 103 11.35 -18.49 -15.54
N GLN A 104 10.29 -18.04 -14.85
CA GLN A 104 9.51 -18.84 -13.88
C GLN A 104 10.36 -19.45 -12.74
N CYS A 105 11.31 -18.68 -12.20
CA CYS A 105 12.26 -19.14 -11.17
C CYS A 105 11.79 -18.95 -9.70
N ILE A 106 10.49 -18.67 -9.47
CA ILE A 106 9.95 -18.40 -8.13
C ILE A 106 8.93 -19.47 -7.78
N TRP A 107 9.10 -20.13 -6.63
CA TRP A 107 8.16 -21.12 -6.11
C TRP A 107 7.56 -20.64 -4.78
N ILE A 108 6.24 -20.75 -4.64
CA ILE A 108 5.51 -20.23 -3.48
C ILE A 108 4.52 -21.27 -3.01
N VAL A 109 4.59 -21.60 -1.72
CA VAL A 109 3.63 -22.46 -1.02
C VAL A 109 2.86 -21.59 -0.04
N GLN A 110 1.54 -21.57 -0.18
CA GLN A 110 0.66 -20.81 0.70
C GLN A 110 0.28 -21.63 1.93
N GLN A 111 0.37 -21.01 3.11
CA GLN A 111 -0.02 -21.64 4.36
C GLN A 111 -1.52 -21.91 4.40
N LYS A 112 -1.92 -23.03 5.01
CA LYS A 112 -3.31 -23.40 5.24
C LYS A 112 -3.64 -23.39 6.73
N ASP A 113 -4.82 -22.91 7.07
CA ASP A 113 -5.36 -22.97 8.44
C ASP A 113 -5.76 -24.42 8.80
N LYS A 114 -6.05 -24.68 10.07
CA LYS A 114 -6.51 -25.99 10.60
C LYS A 114 -7.74 -26.53 9.85
N ASN A 115 -8.54 -25.65 9.27
CA ASN A 115 -9.72 -25.97 8.46
C ASN A 115 -9.42 -26.11 6.95
N GLY A 116 -8.16 -26.11 6.54
CA GLY A 116 -7.72 -26.20 5.15
C GLY A 116 -7.92 -24.93 4.31
N ARG A 117 -8.35 -23.82 4.93
CA ARG A 117 -8.54 -22.54 4.24
C ARG A 117 -7.19 -21.84 4.02
N PRO A 118 -6.96 -21.20 2.86
CA PRO A 118 -5.72 -20.48 2.61
C PRO A 118 -5.60 -19.27 3.53
N VAL A 119 -4.44 -19.12 4.16
CA VAL A 119 -4.06 -17.98 4.99
C VAL A 119 -3.21 -17.04 4.13
N PRO A 120 -3.32 -15.71 4.26
CA PRO A 120 -2.52 -14.76 3.48
C PRO A 120 -1.07 -14.67 3.99
N VAL A 121 -0.38 -15.80 4.11
CA VAL A 121 1.00 -15.97 4.57
C VAL A 121 1.68 -17.09 3.76
N PRO A 122 2.93 -16.90 3.31
CA PRO A 122 3.71 -17.98 2.70
C PRO A 122 4.16 -18.99 3.76
N GLU A 123 3.96 -20.27 3.49
CA GLU A 123 4.57 -21.36 4.25
C GLU A 123 6.01 -21.60 3.77
N ALA A 124 6.23 -21.53 2.46
CA ALA A 124 7.55 -21.60 1.87
C ALA A 124 7.63 -20.69 0.65
N PHE A 125 8.81 -20.11 0.44
CA PHE A 125 9.08 -19.23 -0.69
C PHE A 125 10.51 -19.48 -1.14
N PHE A 126 10.68 -19.82 -2.42
CA PHE A 126 11.99 -20.14 -2.99
C PHE A 126 12.24 -19.30 -4.24
N ILE A 127 13.48 -18.85 -4.42
CA ILE A 127 13.95 -18.25 -5.67
C ILE A 127 15.18 -19.01 -6.14
N ASP A 128 15.12 -19.57 -7.35
CA ASP A 128 16.30 -20.06 -8.03
C ASP A 128 17.03 -18.88 -8.69
N ALA A 129 18.09 -18.41 -8.04
CA ALA A 129 18.90 -17.31 -8.52
C ALA A 129 19.85 -17.72 -9.68
N SER A 130 20.03 -19.01 -9.94
CA SER A 130 20.82 -19.49 -11.09
C SER A 130 20.07 -19.28 -12.42
N ILE A 131 18.73 -19.22 -12.36
CA ILE A 131 17.83 -18.99 -13.50
C ILE A 131 17.33 -17.54 -13.52
N CYS A 132 17.30 -16.87 -12.37
CA CYS A 132 16.87 -15.48 -12.26
C CYS A 132 17.69 -14.57 -13.18
N MET A 133 17.00 -13.73 -13.97
CA MET A 133 17.62 -12.75 -14.86
C MET A 133 17.62 -11.32 -14.27
N SER A 134 17.33 -11.18 -12.97
CA SER A 134 17.34 -9.90 -12.23
C SER A 134 16.53 -8.76 -12.87
N CYS A 135 15.43 -9.10 -13.57
CA CYS A 135 14.64 -8.14 -14.35
C CYS A 135 13.89 -7.10 -13.49
N GLY A 136 13.48 -7.47 -12.27
CA GLY A 136 12.72 -6.62 -11.35
C GLY A 136 11.20 -6.66 -11.50
N PHE A 137 10.63 -7.48 -12.41
CA PHE A 137 9.18 -7.57 -12.57
C PHE A 137 8.46 -8.10 -11.33
N CYS A 138 9.08 -9.00 -10.57
CA CYS A 138 8.51 -9.47 -9.31
C CYS A 138 8.28 -8.31 -8.32
N ALA A 139 9.20 -7.36 -8.25
CA ALA A 139 9.10 -6.18 -7.38
C ALA A 139 8.07 -5.17 -7.89
N GLU A 140 8.05 -4.89 -9.19
CA GLU A 140 7.14 -3.90 -9.79
C GLU A 140 5.67 -4.35 -9.76
N TYR A 141 5.40 -5.65 -9.91
CA TYR A 141 4.03 -6.20 -9.91
C TYR A 141 3.55 -6.64 -8.53
N CYS A 142 4.36 -6.51 -7.47
CA CYS A 142 3.92 -6.88 -6.14
C CYS A 142 2.90 -5.85 -5.60
N PRO A 143 1.62 -6.21 -5.39
CA PRO A 143 0.62 -5.24 -4.94
C PRO A 143 0.77 -4.87 -3.46
N PHE A 144 1.59 -5.61 -2.71
CA PHE A 144 1.82 -5.42 -1.27
C PHE A 144 3.22 -4.90 -0.96
N ASP A 145 4.03 -4.57 -1.98
CA ASP A 145 5.42 -4.14 -1.82
C ASP A 145 6.25 -5.09 -0.93
N ALA A 146 5.94 -6.39 -1.01
CA ALA A 146 6.54 -7.42 -0.18
C ALA A 146 7.88 -7.93 -0.71
N ILE A 147 8.03 -7.98 -2.04
CA ILE A 147 9.28 -8.33 -2.71
C ILE A 147 9.87 -7.07 -3.35
N LYS A 148 11.15 -6.80 -3.08
CA LYS A 148 11.90 -5.65 -3.60
C LYS A 148 13.23 -6.15 -4.18
N MET A 149 13.95 -5.31 -4.93
CA MET A 149 15.26 -5.69 -5.46
C MET A 149 16.36 -5.33 -4.46
N ASN A 150 17.26 -6.28 -4.18
CA ASN A 150 18.40 -6.05 -3.30
C ASN A 150 19.60 -5.47 -4.08
N GLN A 151 20.51 -4.84 -3.34
CA GLN A 151 21.75 -4.24 -3.83
C GLN A 151 22.97 -5.16 -3.69
N GLU A 152 22.82 -6.28 -2.98
CA GLU A 152 23.88 -7.27 -2.78
C GLU A 152 24.26 -7.96 -4.09
N PHE A 153 25.56 -7.96 -4.42
CA PHE A 153 26.09 -8.53 -5.68
C PHE A 153 27.16 -9.61 -5.48
N GLU A 154 27.66 -9.80 -4.26
CA GLU A 154 28.77 -10.70 -3.95
C GLU A 154 28.28 -12.10 -3.57
N LEU A 155 27.50 -12.72 -4.46
CA LEU A 155 26.76 -13.96 -4.19
C LEU A 155 27.41 -15.20 -4.84
N SER A 156 28.69 -15.09 -5.21
CA SER A 156 29.40 -16.17 -5.89
C SER A 156 29.56 -17.38 -4.96
N SER A 157 29.07 -18.54 -5.40
CA SER A 157 29.26 -19.82 -4.72
C SER A 157 29.79 -20.88 -5.69
N TYR A 158 30.43 -21.92 -5.12
CA TYR A 158 30.99 -23.06 -5.85
C TYR A 158 29.94 -24.14 -6.20
N GLU A 159 28.89 -24.25 -5.37
CA GLU A 159 27.81 -25.22 -5.57
C GLU A 159 26.62 -24.55 -6.27
N ARG A 160 25.95 -25.25 -7.18
CA ARG A 160 24.81 -24.72 -7.93
C ARG A 160 23.48 -25.00 -7.23
N HIS A 161 23.27 -26.22 -6.75
CA HIS A 161 21.91 -26.68 -6.43
C HIS A 161 21.39 -26.16 -5.09
N GLU A 162 22.25 -26.08 -4.08
CA GLU A 162 21.87 -25.61 -2.75
C GLU A 162 22.16 -24.12 -2.59
N ALA A 163 23.34 -23.65 -3.00
CA ALA A 163 23.76 -22.28 -2.71
C ALA A 163 23.10 -21.20 -3.59
N TRP A 164 22.50 -21.56 -4.73
CA TRP A 164 21.77 -20.61 -5.59
C TRP A 164 20.25 -20.78 -5.51
N LEU A 165 19.77 -21.71 -4.67
CA LEU A 165 18.36 -21.81 -4.32
C LEU A 165 18.17 -21.07 -2.99
N PHE A 166 17.59 -19.87 -3.07
CA PHE A 166 17.37 -19.05 -1.89
C PHE A 166 16.03 -19.40 -1.26
N ASP A 167 16.06 -19.74 0.02
CA ASP A 167 14.88 -20.01 0.82
C ASP A 167 14.29 -18.69 1.34
N MET A 168 13.12 -18.77 1.96
CA MET A 168 12.44 -17.60 2.51
C MET A 168 13.34 -16.88 3.52
N ASP A 169 14.00 -17.63 4.40
CA ASP A 169 14.84 -17.07 5.47
C ASP A 169 16.06 -16.32 4.92
N ASP A 170 16.65 -16.77 3.81
CA ASP A 170 17.78 -16.09 3.16
C ASP A 170 17.34 -14.78 2.47
N LEU A 171 16.09 -14.73 2.02
CA LEU A 171 15.53 -13.59 1.31
C LEU A 171 14.96 -12.54 2.27
N LEU A 172 14.69 -12.91 3.52
CA LEU A 172 14.03 -12.04 4.49
C LEU A 172 14.95 -10.93 5.00
N VAL A 173 14.48 -9.70 4.83
CA VAL A 173 15.22 -8.49 5.13
C VAL A 173 14.31 -7.51 5.88
N SER A 174 14.85 -6.85 6.90
CA SER A 174 14.08 -5.91 7.71
C SER A 174 13.72 -4.64 6.93
N THR A 175 12.63 -4.01 7.36
CA THR A 175 12.21 -2.72 6.82
C THR A 175 13.28 -1.63 7.02
N ASP A 176 14.03 -1.67 8.14
CA ASP A 176 15.14 -0.74 8.41
C ASP A 176 16.29 -0.88 7.41
N TYR A 177 16.62 -2.11 7.02
CA TYR A 177 17.63 -2.36 6.01
C TYR A 177 17.21 -1.77 4.66
N TYR A 178 15.94 -1.93 4.28
CA TYR A 178 15.43 -1.33 3.05
C TYR A 178 15.46 0.20 3.10
N ALA A 179 15.09 0.81 4.23
CA ALA A 179 15.18 2.26 4.42
C ALA A 179 16.62 2.79 4.32
N LYS A 180 17.61 2.02 4.77
CA LYS A 180 19.04 2.38 4.68
C LYS A 180 19.58 2.26 3.25
N THR A 181 19.23 1.19 2.54
CA THR A 181 19.71 0.94 1.17
C THR A 181 19.00 1.79 0.13
N HIS A 182 17.72 2.12 0.37
CA HIS A 182 16.87 2.86 -0.56
C HIS A 182 16.22 4.10 0.08
N PRO A 183 17.02 5.12 0.46
CA PRO A 183 16.53 6.25 1.23
C PRO A 183 15.51 7.12 0.48
N ARG A 184 15.66 7.31 -0.85
CA ARG A 184 14.74 8.14 -1.63
C ARG A 184 13.45 7.38 -1.94
N ALA A 185 13.57 6.12 -2.37
CA ALA A 185 12.41 5.28 -2.64
C ALA A 185 11.58 5.06 -1.37
N TRP A 186 12.23 4.84 -0.23
CA TRP A 186 11.55 4.72 1.06
C TRP A 186 10.80 6.02 1.44
N ALA A 187 11.42 7.18 1.25
CA ALA A 187 10.78 8.46 1.55
C ALA A 187 9.53 8.71 0.67
N GLU A 188 9.61 8.36 -0.62
CA GLU A 188 8.48 8.42 -1.56
C GLU A 188 7.35 7.48 -1.11
N GLU A 189 7.68 6.23 -0.75
CA GLU A 189 6.72 5.25 -0.25
C GLU A 189 6.04 5.71 1.06
N GLU A 190 6.79 6.28 2.01
CA GLU A 190 6.25 6.82 3.26
C GLU A 190 5.27 7.98 3.02
N GLU A 191 5.60 8.88 2.08
CA GLU A 191 4.70 9.96 1.70
C GLU A 191 3.40 9.41 1.08
N GLU A 192 3.50 8.40 0.22
CA GLU A 192 2.31 7.72 -0.31
C GLU A 192 1.49 7.02 0.77
N ARG A 193 2.13 6.30 1.69
CA ARG A 193 1.46 5.64 2.82
C ARG A 193 0.72 6.66 3.67
N ARG A 194 1.34 7.81 3.98
CA ARG A 194 0.69 8.92 4.69
C ARG A 194 -0.53 9.47 3.95
N LYS A 195 -0.40 9.73 2.64
CA LYS A 195 -1.53 10.19 1.80
C LYS A 195 -2.67 9.18 1.76
N LYS A 196 -2.37 7.89 1.60
CA LYS A 196 -3.35 6.78 1.59
C LYS A 196 -4.03 6.64 2.97
N ALA A 197 -3.29 6.75 4.06
CA ALA A 197 -3.83 6.71 5.42
C ALA A 197 -4.75 7.90 5.72
N GLU A 198 -4.35 9.12 5.35
CA GLU A 198 -5.21 10.31 5.48
C GLU A 198 -6.49 10.18 4.64
N ALA A 199 -6.37 9.69 3.40
CA ALA A 199 -7.53 9.45 2.55
C ALA A 199 -8.47 8.39 3.15
N LYS A 200 -7.93 7.29 3.71
CA LYS A 200 -8.72 6.26 4.41
C LYS A 200 -9.44 6.85 5.62
N ARG A 201 -8.75 7.66 6.45
CA ARG A 201 -9.35 8.35 7.60
C ARG A 201 -10.48 9.29 7.19
N LYS A 202 -10.26 10.14 6.18
CA LYS A 202 -11.29 11.04 5.64
C LYS A 202 -12.50 10.29 5.09
N ARG A 203 -12.29 9.18 4.37
CA ARG A 203 -13.37 8.32 3.86
C ARG A 203 -14.15 7.67 5.00
N GLU A 204 -13.47 7.17 6.03
CA GLU A 204 -14.13 6.56 7.19
C GLU A 204 -14.92 7.58 8.01
N GLU A 205 -14.37 8.78 8.24
CA GLU A 205 -15.08 9.86 8.90
C GLU A 205 -16.32 10.30 8.11
N ALA A 206 -16.19 10.43 6.78
CA ALA A 206 -17.33 10.71 5.91
C ALA A 206 -18.38 9.59 5.95
N ARG A 207 -17.96 8.32 6.01
CA ARG A 207 -18.87 7.17 6.19
C ARG A 207 -19.60 7.26 7.53
N ARG A 208 -18.89 7.49 8.64
CA ARG A 208 -19.46 7.65 9.98
C ARG A 208 -20.44 8.82 10.05
N LYS A 209 -20.12 9.97 9.44
CA LYS A 209 -21.01 11.13 9.34
C LYS A 209 -22.27 10.83 8.54
N ARG A 210 -22.16 10.11 7.41
CA ARG A 210 -23.32 9.67 6.61
C ARG A 210 -24.20 8.68 7.37
N GLU A 211 -23.58 7.71 8.05
CA GLU A 211 -24.30 6.74 8.89
C GLU A 211 -25.00 7.43 10.07
N ALA A 212 -24.35 8.40 10.71
CA ALA A 212 -24.95 9.20 11.79
C ALA A 212 -26.11 10.08 11.27
N ALA A 213 -25.95 10.74 10.13
CA ALA A 213 -27.01 11.53 9.50
C ALA A 213 -28.20 10.66 9.08
N ALA A 214 -27.95 9.46 8.54
CA ALA A 214 -29.00 8.50 8.19
C ALA A 214 -29.72 7.97 9.43
N LYS A 215 -29.01 7.70 10.53
CA LYS A 215 -29.62 7.34 11.82
C LYS A 215 -30.45 8.49 12.40
N ALA A 216 -29.94 9.72 12.35
CA ALA A 216 -30.68 10.91 12.81
C ALA A 216 -31.94 11.15 11.97
N LYS A 217 -31.86 10.97 10.64
CA LYS A 217 -33.01 11.09 9.75
C LYS A 217 -34.06 10.00 10.01
N LYS A 218 -33.63 8.74 10.18
CA LYS A 218 -34.54 7.65 10.57
C LYS A 218 -35.16 7.86 11.95
N ALA A 219 -34.42 8.43 12.91
CA ALA A 219 -34.96 8.78 14.22
C ALA A 219 -35.98 9.92 14.15
N ALA A 220 -35.73 10.93 13.30
CA ALA A 220 -36.67 12.03 13.05
C ALA A 220 -37.94 11.55 12.31
N GLU A 221 -37.81 10.68 11.31
CA GLU A 221 -38.95 10.07 10.61
C GLU A 221 -39.77 9.16 11.54
N ALA A 222 -39.11 8.42 12.44
CA ALA A 222 -39.80 7.62 13.45
C ALA A 222 -40.50 8.46 14.54
N ALA A 223 -39.96 9.64 14.87
CA ALA A 223 -40.60 10.60 15.77
C ALA A 223 -41.82 11.26 15.10
N ALA A 224 -41.68 11.71 13.85
CA ALA A 224 -42.78 12.31 13.08
C ALA A 224 -43.93 11.31 12.82
N ALA A 225 -43.62 10.01 12.63
CA ALA A 225 -44.64 8.97 12.49
C ALA A 225 -45.41 8.69 13.79
N LYS A 226 -44.81 8.96 14.96
CA LYS A 226 -45.51 8.87 16.25
C LYS A 226 -46.42 10.08 16.49
N GLU A 227 -45.93 11.29 16.22
CA GLU A 227 -46.74 12.51 16.34
C GLU A 227 -47.93 12.49 15.36
N GLY A 228 -47.72 12.06 14.11
CA GLY A 228 -48.81 11.90 13.14
C GLY A 228 -49.83 10.81 13.49
N GLY A 229 -49.45 9.82 14.30
CA GLY A 229 -50.37 8.80 14.84
C GLY A 229 -51.29 9.36 15.93
N GLU A 230 -50.74 10.17 16.85
CA GLU A 230 -51.50 10.84 17.91
C GLU A 230 -52.44 11.92 17.36
N GLU A 231 -52.01 12.67 16.34
CA GLU A 231 -52.84 13.70 15.71
C GLU A 231 -54.02 13.09 14.92
N ALA A 232 -53.81 11.96 14.24
CA ALA A 232 -54.85 11.25 13.50
C ALA A 232 -55.93 10.63 14.42
N GLU A 233 -55.53 10.09 15.57
CA GLU A 233 -56.46 9.51 16.56
C GLU A 233 -57.35 10.60 17.20
N MET A 234 -56.76 11.77 17.48
CA MET A 234 -57.51 12.92 18.02
C MET A 234 -58.50 13.50 16.99
N ASP A 235 -58.15 13.53 15.71
CA ASP A 235 -59.03 14.04 14.64
C ASP A 235 -60.18 13.07 14.32
N GLU A 236 -59.95 11.75 14.39
CA GLU A 236 -61.01 10.74 14.28
C GLU A 236 -62.00 10.82 15.46
N ALA A 237 -61.50 11.01 16.69
CA ALA A 237 -62.34 11.23 17.87
C ALA A 237 -63.19 12.50 17.75
N ARG A 238 -62.64 13.57 17.14
CA ARG A 238 -63.34 14.83 16.89
C ARG A 238 -64.45 14.68 15.83
N ARG A 239 -64.21 13.90 14.77
CA ARG A 239 -65.23 13.53 13.76
C ARG A 239 -66.37 12.72 14.37
N ARG A 240 -66.07 11.69 15.18
CA ARG A 240 -67.09 10.87 15.86
C ARG A 240 -67.99 11.70 16.79
N LYS A 241 -67.40 12.66 17.52
CA LYS A 241 -68.17 13.60 18.35
C LYS A 241 -69.11 14.49 17.52
N MET A 242 -68.67 14.97 16.36
CA MET A 242 -69.53 15.77 15.47
C MET A 242 -70.70 14.96 14.90
N GLU A 243 -70.47 13.71 14.47
CA GLU A 243 -71.54 12.84 13.98
C GLU A 243 -72.56 12.48 15.07
N ALA A 244 -72.09 12.19 16.29
CA ALA A 244 -72.97 11.93 17.43
C ALA A 244 -73.84 13.15 17.77
N ARG A 245 -73.27 14.35 17.73
CA ARG A 245 -74.01 15.60 17.94
C ARG A 245 -75.06 15.85 16.86
N LYS A 246 -74.75 15.52 15.60
CA LYS A 246 -75.68 15.64 14.48
C LYS A 246 -76.86 14.68 14.62
N LYS A 247 -76.60 13.42 14.98
CA LYS A 247 -77.64 12.41 15.27
C LYS A 247 -78.52 12.81 16.45
N PHE A 248 -77.95 13.40 17.51
CA PHE A 248 -78.70 13.89 18.65
C PHE A 248 -79.64 15.04 18.29
N LEU A 249 -79.16 16.02 17.51
CA LEU A 249 -79.99 17.13 17.04
C LEU A 249 -81.13 16.65 16.13
N GLU A 250 -80.86 15.67 15.27
CA GLU A 250 -81.88 15.08 14.39
C GLU A 250 -82.94 14.29 15.17
N ALA A 251 -82.53 13.54 16.20
CA ALA A 251 -83.45 12.85 17.11
C ALA A 251 -84.27 13.84 17.94
N LYS A 252 -83.67 14.97 18.35
CA LYS A 252 -84.38 16.05 19.05
C LYS A 252 -85.43 16.68 18.14
N ARG A 253 -85.08 16.97 16.88
CA ARG A 253 -86.01 17.52 15.88
C ARG A 253 -87.19 16.57 15.63
N LYS A 254 -86.93 15.26 15.48
CA LYS A 254 -87.98 14.24 15.35
C LYS A 254 -88.89 14.14 16.58
N ARG A 255 -88.35 14.34 17.79
CA ARG A 255 -89.15 14.38 19.02
C ARG A 255 -89.96 15.66 19.15
N GLU A 256 -89.42 16.79 18.72
CA GLU A 256 -90.13 18.08 18.66
C GLU A 256 -91.25 18.02 17.61
N GLU A 257 -90.98 17.45 16.43
CA GLU A 257 -91.96 17.18 15.36
C GLU A 257 -93.07 16.22 15.84
N ALA A 258 -92.72 15.13 16.55
CA ALA A 258 -93.71 14.20 17.12
C ALA A 258 -94.52 14.80 18.28
N ALA A 259 -93.95 15.74 19.04
CA ALA A 259 -94.67 16.48 20.08
C ALA A 259 -95.59 17.56 19.50
N GLN A 260 -95.30 18.06 18.30
CA GLN A 260 -96.18 18.96 17.54
C GLN A 260 -97.35 18.19 16.93
N SER A 261 -97.10 17.03 16.30
CA SER A 261 -98.20 16.20 15.77
C SER A 261 -99.16 15.70 16.85
N ALA A 262 -98.66 15.44 18.07
CA ALA A 262 -99.50 15.06 19.21
C ALA A 262 -100.32 16.22 19.81
N LYS A 263 -100.03 17.48 19.45
CA LYS A 263 -100.84 18.64 19.81
C LYS A 263 -101.90 18.97 18.75
N ASP A 264 -101.63 18.66 17.49
CA ASP A 264 -102.57 18.86 16.39
C ASP A 264 -103.75 17.86 16.43
N ASP A 265 -103.61 16.74 17.14
CA ASP A 265 -104.66 15.73 17.34
C ASP A 265 -105.64 16.04 18.52
N ASP A 266 -105.41 17.08 19.33
CA ASP A 266 -106.24 17.48 20.50
C ASP A 266 -107.17 18.68 20.22
N GLU A 267 -107.05 19.34 19.05
CA GLU A 267 -107.89 20.48 18.65
C GLU A 267 -109.00 20.12 17.63
N GLY A 268 -109.33 18.82 17.52
CA GLY A 268 -110.31 18.28 16.58
C GLY A 268 -111.54 17.62 17.21
N GLU A 269 -112.24 18.31 18.12
CA GLU A 269 -113.66 18.05 18.49
C GLU A 269 -114.54 19.25 18.13
#